data_AF-A0A7W0TLI6-F1
#
_entry.id   AF-A0A7W0TLI6-F1
#
_cell.length_a   1.000
_cell.length_b   1.000
_cell.length_c   1.000
_cell.angle_alpha   90.00
_cell.angle_beta   90.00
_cell.angle_gamma   90.00
#
_symmetry.space_group_name_H-M   'P 1'
#
loop_
_entity.id
_entity.type
_entity.pdbx_description
1 polymer ?
#
loop_
_entity_poly.entity_id
_entity_poly.type
_entity_poly.pdbx_seq_one_letter_code
_entity_poly.pdbx_strand_id
1 'polypeptide(L)'
;MDFEPSDKARDYTDRMWDFMRSHVLPAEKVYDAWRADNDVHEHPPVLEELKTQARTRGLWNLFLPSESGLTNLEYASIAEITGWSPRLAPESINCAAPDTGNMETLHLFGTPEQKQRWL
;
A
#
# COMPACT_ATOMS: atom_id res chain seq x y z
N MET A 1 11.46 21.26 19.93
CA MET A 1 10.48 20.31 19.35
C MET A 1 11.30 19.29 18.60
N ASP A 2 11.10 18.02 18.88
CA ASP A 2 11.80 16.93 18.18
C ASP A 2 11.01 16.57 16.93
N PHE A 3 11.68 16.61 15.77
CA PHE A 3 11.10 16.35 14.45
C PHE A 3 11.71 15.11 13.81
N GLU A 4 12.61 14.40 14.51
CA GLU A 4 13.23 13.21 13.97
C GLU A 4 12.21 12.07 13.83
N PRO A 5 12.18 11.38 12.68
CA PRO A 5 11.41 10.15 12.54
C PRO A 5 11.92 9.08 13.52
N SER A 6 11.00 8.24 14.01
CA SER A 6 11.38 7.04 14.77
C SER A 6 12.22 6.10 13.89
N ASP A 7 13.02 5.22 14.52
CA ASP A 7 13.79 4.21 13.80
C ASP A 7 12.89 3.31 12.93
N LYS A 8 11.66 3.04 13.40
CA LYS A 8 10.67 2.28 12.66
C LYS A 8 10.18 3.04 11.43
N ALA A 9 9.84 4.33 11.56
CA ALA A 9 9.46 5.15 10.41
C ALA A 9 10.58 5.19 9.37
N ARG A 10 11.83 5.36 9.81
CA ARG A 10 13.01 5.39 8.95
C ARG A 10 13.19 4.09 8.16
N ASP A 11 13.12 2.93 8.81
CA ASP A 11 13.20 1.62 8.16
C ASP A 11 12.12 1.44 7.08
N TYR A 12 10.85 1.72 7.41
CA TYR A 12 9.77 1.57 6.44
C TYR A 12 9.85 2.57 5.29
N THR A 13 10.26 3.81 5.55
CA THR A 13 10.49 4.82 4.52
C THR A 13 11.62 4.41 3.58
N ASP A 14 12.73 3.88 4.09
CA ASP A 14 13.84 3.42 3.26
C ASP A 14 13.43 2.23 2.38
N ARG A 15 12.75 1.24 2.95
CA ARG A 15 12.19 0.10 2.20
C ARG A 15 11.17 0.53 1.15
N MET A 16 10.31 1.50 1.47
CA MET A 16 9.33 2.04 0.54
C MET A 16 10.01 2.77 -0.62
N TRP A 17 11.03 3.60 -0.36
CA TRP A 17 11.77 4.28 -1.41
C TRP A 17 12.54 3.30 -2.31
N ASP A 18 13.16 2.28 -1.74
CA ASP A 18 13.79 1.21 -2.52
C ASP A 18 12.75 0.54 -3.44
N PHE A 19 11.60 0.13 -2.89
CA PHE A 19 10.52 -0.48 -3.65
C PHE A 19 9.97 0.44 -4.76
N MET A 20 9.79 1.73 -4.47
CA MET A 20 9.35 2.72 -5.44
C MET A 20 10.31 2.84 -6.62
N ARG A 21 11.61 2.97 -6.34
CA ARG A 21 12.63 3.21 -7.37
C ARG A 21 12.92 1.96 -8.19
N SER A 22 12.94 0.79 -7.54
CA SER A 22 13.33 -0.46 -8.19
C SER A 22 12.19 -1.18 -8.90
N HIS A 23 10.94 -1.01 -8.45
CA HIS A 23 9.79 -1.77 -8.97
C HIS A 23 8.63 -0.88 -9.43
N VAL A 24 8.13 0.02 -8.57
CA VAL A 24 6.87 0.73 -8.85
C VAL A 24 7.01 1.76 -9.98
N LEU A 25 7.98 2.67 -9.88
CA LEU A 25 8.16 3.73 -10.89
C LEU A 25 8.52 3.17 -12.28
N PRO A 26 9.41 2.15 -12.41
CA PRO A 26 9.62 1.50 -13.70
C PRO A 26 8.36 0.84 -14.28
N ALA A 27 7.48 0.31 -13.42
CA ALA A 27 6.26 -0.36 -13.83
C ALA A 27 5.18 0.58 -14.40
N GLU A 28 5.27 1.90 -14.17
CA GLU A 28 4.28 2.87 -14.67
C GLU A 28 4.12 2.80 -16.19
N LYS A 29 5.22 2.66 -16.94
CA LYS A 29 5.17 2.55 -18.40
C LYS A 29 4.47 1.28 -18.86
N VAL A 30 4.68 0.16 -18.15
CA VAL A 30 4.05 -1.13 -18.44
C VAL A 30 2.56 -1.05 -18.13
N TYR A 31 2.21 -0.46 -16.99
CA TYR A 31 0.84 -0.21 -16.58
C TYR A 31 0.10 0.67 -17.60
N ASP A 32 0.71 1.77 -18.05
CA ASP A 32 0.09 2.70 -19.00
C ASP A 32 -0.12 2.08 -20.38
N ALA A 33 0.87 1.34 -20.88
CA ALA A 33 0.74 0.62 -22.14
C ALA A 33 -0.38 -0.42 -22.07
N TRP A 34 -0.44 -1.20 -20.98
CA TRP A 34 -1.50 -2.18 -20.79
C TRP A 34 -2.88 -1.50 -20.68
N ARG A 35 -3.00 -0.41 -19.92
CA ARG A 35 -4.27 0.32 -19.75
C ARG A 35 -4.78 0.95 -21.05
N ALA A 36 -3.89 1.30 -21.98
CA ALA A 36 -4.31 1.89 -23.26
C ALA A 36 -5.09 0.89 -24.15
N ASP A 37 -4.82 -0.40 -24.00
CA ASP A 37 -5.34 -1.46 -24.87
C ASP A 37 -6.41 -2.35 -24.21
N ASN A 38 -6.71 -2.15 -22.93
CA ASN A 38 -7.61 -3.02 -22.15
C ASN A 38 -8.74 -2.25 -21.48
N ASP A 39 -9.80 -2.95 -21.09
CA ASP A 39 -10.95 -2.35 -20.41
C ASP A 39 -10.56 -1.74 -19.04
N VAL A 40 -11.25 -0.67 -18.66
CA VAL A 40 -10.96 0.08 -17.42
C VAL A 40 -11.19 -0.76 -16.16
N HIS A 41 -12.08 -1.76 -16.23
CA HIS A 41 -12.40 -2.67 -15.12
C HIS A 41 -11.51 -3.90 -15.06
N GLU A 42 -10.72 -4.17 -16.09
CA GLU A 42 -9.75 -5.26 -16.05
C GLU A 42 -8.57 -4.90 -15.13
N HIS A 43 -7.91 -5.93 -14.59
CA HIS A 43 -6.84 -5.77 -13.62
C HIS A 43 -5.45 -5.96 -14.28
N PRO A 44 -4.59 -4.93 -14.30
CA PRO A 44 -3.26 -5.02 -14.89
C PRO A 44 -2.38 -6.06 -14.18
N PRO A 45 -1.81 -7.05 -14.89
CA PRO A 45 -1.00 -8.10 -14.28
C PRO A 45 0.21 -7.60 -13.48
N VAL A 46 0.77 -6.46 -13.87
CA VAL A 46 1.92 -5.85 -13.18
C VAL A 46 1.60 -5.50 -11.72
N LEU A 47 0.33 -5.24 -11.37
CA LEU A 47 -0.05 -4.97 -9.98
C LEU A 47 0.08 -6.21 -9.10
N GLU A 48 -0.20 -7.42 -9.61
CA GLU A 48 -0.04 -8.65 -8.84
C GLU A 48 1.43 -9.00 -8.59
N GLU A 49 2.30 -8.69 -9.56
CA GLU A 49 3.75 -8.77 -9.40
C GLU A 49 4.22 -7.79 -8.30
N LEU A 50 3.77 -6.54 -8.35
CA LEU A 50 4.09 -5.52 -7.35
C LEU A 50 3.59 -5.90 -5.96
N LYS A 51 2.36 -6.43 -5.83
CA LYS A 51 1.82 -6.93 -4.55
C LYS A 51 2.67 -8.04 -3.96
N THR A 52 3.14 -8.97 -4.81
CA THR A 52 4.05 -10.03 -4.38
C THR A 52 5.37 -9.46 -3.86
N GLN A 53 5.96 -8.51 -4.58
CA GLN A 53 7.20 -7.84 -4.19
C GLN A 53 7.04 -6.99 -2.91
N ALA A 54 5.90 -6.35 -2.72
CA ALA A 54 5.59 -5.59 -1.52
C ALA A 54 5.48 -6.50 -0.28
N ARG A 55 4.83 -7.66 -0.41
CA ARG A 55 4.72 -8.66 0.68
C ARG A 55 6.08 -9.21 1.11
N THR A 56 6.97 -9.56 0.17
CA THR A 56 8.35 -9.97 0.52
C THR A 56 9.14 -8.83 1.17
N ARG A 57 8.83 -7.60 0.73
CA ARG A 57 9.13 -6.30 1.32
C ARG A 57 8.71 -6.13 2.77
N GLY A 58 7.72 -6.87 3.28
CA GLY A 58 7.01 -6.54 4.52
C GLY A 58 6.22 -5.21 4.43
N LEU A 59 5.88 -4.76 3.22
CA LEU A 59 5.17 -3.52 2.92
C LEU A 59 3.70 -3.86 2.62
N TRP A 60 2.95 -4.32 3.62
CA TRP A 60 1.57 -4.79 3.44
C TRP A 60 0.68 -4.36 4.61
N ASN A 61 -0.54 -3.87 4.32
CA ASN A 61 -1.50 -3.40 5.33
C ASN A 61 -0.96 -2.32 6.28
N LEU A 62 -0.03 -1.48 5.80
CA LEU A 62 0.71 -0.54 6.65
C LEU A 62 -0.19 0.52 7.30
N PHE A 63 -1.33 0.82 6.67
CA PHE A 63 -2.34 1.77 7.13
C PHE A 63 -3.03 1.36 8.44
N LEU A 64 -3.06 0.06 8.79
CA LEU A 64 -3.85 -0.47 9.90
C LEU A 64 -2.95 -0.74 11.12
N PRO A 65 -3.01 0.07 12.20
CA PRO A 65 -2.05 -0.01 13.31
C PRO A 65 -2.03 -1.35 14.04
N SER A 66 -3.17 -2.05 14.12
CA SER A 66 -3.29 -3.37 14.74
C SER A 66 -2.55 -4.48 13.97
N GLU A 67 -2.33 -4.28 12.67
CA GLU A 67 -1.57 -5.19 11.81
C GLU A 67 -0.12 -4.75 11.66
N SER A 68 0.12 -3.47 11.37
CA SER A 68 1.45 -2.95 11.05
C SER A 68 2.29 -2.58 12.27
N GLY A 69 1.64 -2.30 13.40
CA GLY A 69 2.29 -1.74 14.59
C GLY A 69 2.84 -0.32 14.36
N LEU A 70 2.40 0.38 13.31
CA LEU A 70 2.75 1.76 13.01
C LEU A 70 1.73 2.72 13.63
N THR A 71 2.22 3.84 14.16
CA THR A 71 1.35 4.97 14.50
C THR A 71 0.95 5.74 13.24
N ASN A 72 -0.10 6.57 13.34
CA ASN A 72 -0.51 7.45 12.24
C ASN A 72 0.63 8.36 11.75
N LEU A 73 1.48 8.85 12.66
CA LEU A 73 2.60 9.70 12.29
C LEU A 73 3.67 8.93 11.50
N GLU A 74 3.98 7.70 11.92
CA GLU A 74 4.93 6.85 11.20
C GLU A 74 4.39 6.42 9.83
N TYR A 75 3.09 6.13 9.72
CA TYR A 75 2.46 5.79 8.44
C TYR A 75 2.36 7.00 7.49
N ALA A 76 2.19 8.22 8.01
CA ALA A 76 2.06 9.42 7.19
C ALA A 76 3.23 9.62 6.21
N SER A 77 4.48 9.39 6.67
CA SER A 77 5.66 9.48 5.81
C SER A 77 5.67 8.42 4.69
N ILE A 78 5.09 7.25 4.94
CA ILE A 78 4.98 6.18 3.94
C ILE A 78 3.87 6.52 2.93
N ALA A 79 2.73 7.02 3.40
CA ALA A 79 1.63 7.46 2.56
C ALA A 79 2.02 8.64 1.65
N GLU A 80 2.88 9.54 2.13
CA GLU A 80 3.46 10.59 1.30
C GLU A 80 4.27 10.00 0.12
N ILE A 81 5.09 8.99 0.38
CA ILE A 81 5.91 8.33 -0.64
C ILE A 81 5.04 7.62 -1.68
N THR A 82 3.99 6.92 -1.27
CA THR A 82 3.09 6.25 -2.22
C THR A 82 2.36 7.25 -3.12
N GLY A 83 2.16 8.48 -2.65
CA GLY A 83 1.60 9.59 -3.43
C GLY A 83 2.39 9.96 -4.69
N TRP A 84 3.67 9.55 -4.80
CA TRP A 84 4.47 9.76 -6.02
C TRP A 84 4.06 8.85 -7.18
N SER A 85 3.36 7.74 -6.91
CA SER A 85 2.75 6.88 -7.94
C SER A 85 1.35 6.45 -7.50
N PRO A 86 0.36 7.35 -7.55
CA PRO A 86 -0.94 7.16 -6.91
C PRO A 86 -1.77 6.03 -7.52
N ARG A 87 -1.48 5.63 -8.77
CA ARG A 87 -2.18 4.55 -9.48
C ARG A 87 -1.64 3.15 -9.17
N LEU A 88 -0.41 3.06 -8.67
CA LEU A 88 0.26 1.78 -8.44
C LEU A 88 0.63 1.57 -6.98
N ALA A 89 1.29 2.55 -6.36
CA ALA A 89 1.95 2.35 -5.08
C ALA A 89 0.96 2.00 -3.95
N PRO A 90 -0.15 2.75 -3.73
CA PRO A 90 -1.08 2.42 -2.65
C PRO A 90 -1.66 1.01 -2.83
N GLU A 91 -2.06 0.64 -4.04
CA GLU A 91 -2.63 -0.69 -4.29
C GLU A 91 -1.59 -1.80 -4.13
N SER A 92 -0.35 -1.56 -4.57
CA SER A 92 0.75 -2.52 -4.46
C SER A 92 1.04 -2.94 -3.01
N ILE A 93 0.79 -2.07 -2.04
CA ILE A 93 1.01 -2.33 -0.61
C ILE A 93 -0.30 -2.58 0.18
N ASN A 94 -1.42 -2.78 -0.52
CA ASN A 94 -2.77 -2.93 0.05
C ASN A 94 -3.23 -1.75 0.92
N CYS A 95 -2.90 -0.54 0.50
CA CYS A 95 -3.23 0.72 1.18
C CYS A 95 -4.02 1.69 0.28
N ALA A 96 -4.68 1.19 -0.77
CA ALA A 96 -5.50 2.01 -1.66
C ALA A 96 -6.90 2.26 -1.07
N ALA A 97 -7.41 3.48 -1.28
CA ALA A 97 -8.84 3.73 -1.16
C ALA A 97 -9.59 3.11 -2.35
N PRO A 98 -10.84 2.63 -2.18
CA PRO A 98 -11.68 2.72 -0.96
C PRO A 98 -11.44 1.59 0.06
N ASP A 99 -10.61 0.60 -0.27
CA ASP A 99 -10.53 -0.64 0.50
C ASP A 99 -9.98 -0.45 1.91
N THR A 100 -9.05 0.48 2.14
CA THR A 100 -8.58 0.82 3.48
C THR A 100 -9.71 1.24 4.42
N GLY A 101 -10.61 2.12 3.97
CA GLY A 101 -11.77 2.56 4.75
C GLY A 101 -12.78 1.43 4.98
N ASN A 102 -12.98 0.57 3.99
CA ASN A 102 -13.83 -0.62 4.13
C ASN A 102 -13.25 -1.61 5.16
N MET A 103 -11.94 -1.88 5.08
CA MET A 103 -11.21 -2.74 6.01
C MET A 103 -11.26 -2.16 7.43
N GLU A 104 -11.04 -0.86 7.62
CA GLU A 104 -11.18 -0.18 8.92
C GLU A 104 -12.59 -0.31 9.50
N THR A 105 -13.61 -0.12 8.66
CA THR A 105 -15.01 -0.25 9.07
C THR A 105 -15.31 -1.66 9.58
N LEU A 106 -14.89 -2.69 8.85
CA LEU A 106 -15.04 -4.09 9.27
C LEU A 106 -14.19 -4.40 10.51
N HIS A 107 -12.96 -3.88 10.59
CA HIS A 107 -12.08 -4.08 11.73
C HIS A 107 -12.70 -3.55 13.04
N LEU A 108 -13.25 -2.34 13.01
CA LEU A 108 -13.83 -1.68 14.18
C LEU A 108 -15.23 -2.21 14.53
N PHE A 109 -16.08 -2.45 13.52
CA PHE A 109 -17.52 -2.65 13.75
C PHE A 109 -18.08 -3.99 13.24
N GLY A 110 -17.31 -4.76 12.47
CA GLY A 110 -17.77 -6.05 11.94
C GLY A 110 -17.97 -7.10 13.02
N THR A 111 -19.03 -7.91 12.89
CA THR A 111 -19.20 -9.12 13.71
C THR A 111 -18.09 -10.13 13.41
N PRO A 112 -17.84 -11.12 14.29
CA PRO A 112 -16.87 -12.18 14.00
C PRO A 112 -17.09 -12.86 12.65
N GLU A 113 -18.34 -13.12 12.27
CA GLU A 113 -18.71 -13.75 11.00
C GLU A 113 -18.45 -12.84 9.80
N GLN A 114 -18.73 -11.53 9.95
CA GLN A 114 -18.44 -10.54 8.91
C GLN A 114 -16.94 -10.39 8.70
N LYS A 115 -16.17 -10.33 9.79
CA LYS A 115 -14.70 -10.29 9.74
C LYS A 115 -14.16 -11.53 9.06
N GLN A 116 -14.52 -12.73 9.51
CA GLN A 116 -14.03 -13.98 8.90
C GLN A 116 -14.34 -14.09 7.39
N ARG A 117 -15.47 -13.54 6.94
CA ARG A 117 -15.89 -13.66 5.55
C ARG A 117 -15.30 -12.58 4.63
N TRP A 118 -15.03 -11.38 5.14
CA TRP A 118 -14.76 -10.20 4.30
C TRP A 118 -13.51 -9.40 4.68
N LEU A 119 -12.92 -9.62 5.86
CA LEU A 119 -11.70 -8.96 6.33
C LEU A 119 -10.55 -9.97 6.39
#